data_AF-A0A812XCF5-F1
#
_entry.id   AF-A0A812XCF5-F1
#
_cell.length_a   1.000
_cell.length_b   1.000
_cell.length_c   1.000
_cell.angle_alpha   90.00
_cell.angle_beta   90.00
_cell.angle_gamma   90.00
#
_symmetry.space_group_name_H-M   'P 1'
#
loop_
_entity.id
_entity.type
_entity.pdbx_description
1 polymer ?
#
loop_
_entity_poly.entity_id
_entity_poly.type
_entity_poly.pdbx_seq_one_letter_code
_entity_poly.pdbx_strand_id
1 'polypeptide(L)'
;MQCFPSIALLVACCPDATVTSPREHGCPERYIAMHDSCCHRPVISAVLKALGTLSPVDMARLSQSREEYTESLEGIEGLMRTYLLDSDHGSVDAWRLFTSASARRSLMSVDLLKDRFVKLQTVEEAQQLLAEAVPANRRLGRALFRLETYYIFLLGHISAVRRQRMQELSLEATRELFDPSLELYEAGMQAYSFLAYSLIPNLQVFSRQLEAPVGRGYFHANSSQMNSASSAPVALLIVSLGDWAKTGFLTLWSVLQHRTASLRVVVLGDEPGLRAWQLAVQELKDQFTKFEGVTFEYINFNDHPQFSMYLEKYPTETCSFGAAGKAILARVVCHLLLPPDIDKIISIDVGDIILLDDIASLWREFDNMQEHHVLAAPHAVQLHHVNAGVVLYYVARMRESNFTEETLRAVSDMQRRAPDPTCLRDQSIINVLHSHREDFGYAGPSPVMILPCRWSVFPTTEWLSYWNSPEKWLDELRDKRRYPGIISIHHVEVFCPDDMDLLSAWAFLPLKSTEDESKQTRMRLYAHYHGTKQERYCSNERTQRCCRCGERAS
;
A
#
# COMPACT_ATOMS: atom_id res chain seq x y z
N MET A 1 -37.17 6.55 -20.71
CA MET A 1 -36.48 7.74 -21.25
C MET A 1 -37.46 8.78 -21.82
N GLN A 2 -38.53 9.16 -21.11
CA GLN A 2 -39.47 10.20 -21.61
C GLN A 2 -39.34 11.56 -20.90
N CYS A 3 -38.78 11.62 -19.69
CA CYS A 3 -38.66 12.87 -18.94
C CYS A 3 -37.35 13.63 -19.19
N PHE A 4 -36.22 12.92 -19.23
CA PHE A 4 -34.91 13.53 -19.41
C PHE A 4 -34.23 12.90 -20.64
N PRO A 5 -33.63 13.73 -21.52
CA PRO A 5 -33.00 13.24 -22.74
C PRO A 5 -31.62 12.62 -22.48
N SER A 6 -31.09 12.74 -21.26
CA SER A 6 -29.85 12.08 -20.84
C SER A 6 -29.88 11.75 -19.35
N ILE A 7 -29.08 10.77 -18.93
CA ILE A 7 -28.93 10.42 -17.51
C ILE A 7 -28.23 11.57 -16.75
N ALA A 8 -27.37 12.34 -17.41
CA ALA A 8 -26.77 13.54 -16.84
C ALA A 8 -27.81 14.59 -16.45
N LEU A 9 -28.80 14.81 -17.31
CA LEU A 9 -29.92 15.67 -17.00
C LEU A 9 -30.82 15.07 -15.93
N LEU A 10 -31.05 13.75 -15.92
CA LEU A 10 -31.77 13.08 -14.83
C LEU A 10 -31.09 13.30 -13.47
N VAL A 11 -29.76 13.19 -13.39
CA VAL A 11 -29.00 13.36 -12.14
C VAL A 11 -28.98 14.82 -11.71
N ALA A 12 -28.66 15.76 -12.62
CA ALA A 12 -28.64 17.19 -12.30
C ALA A 12 -30.03 17.73 -11.92
N CYS A 13 -31.09 17.17 -12.51
CA CYS A 13 -32.46 17.62 -12.32
C CYS A 13 -33.27 16.78 -11.34
N CYS A 14 -32.69 15.76 -10.68
CA CYS A 14 -33.34 14.99 -9.62
C CYS A 14 -32.43 14.78 -8.37
N PRO A 15 -31.81 15.84 -7.82
CA PRO A 15 -31.06 15.71 -6.56
C PRO A 15 -31.98 15.34 -5.40
N ASP A 16 -31.41 14.75 -4.34
CA ASP A 16 -32.19 14.50 -3.12
C ASP A 16 -32.60 15.85 -2.51
N ALA A 17 -33.91 16.05 -2.32
CA ALA A 17 -34.51 17.34 -1.95
C ALA A 17 -34.03 17.93 -0.62
N THR A 18 -33.27 17.15 0.15
CA THR A 18 -32.70 17.52 1.45
C THR A 18 -31.31 18.15 1.38
N VAL A 19 -30.68 18.23 0.20
CA VAL A 19 -29.23 18.51 0.09
C VAL A 19 -28.90 19.75 -0.73
N THR A 20 -29.53 19.95 -1.89
CA THR A 20 -29.24 21.08 -2.81
C THR A 20 -30.39 21.24 -3.80
N SER A 21 -30.62 22.47 -4.29
CA SER A 21 -31.66 22.71 -5.27
C SER A 21 -31.23 22.23 -6.67
N PRO A 22 -32.14 21.72 -7.52
CA PRO A 22 -31.82 21.34 -8.92
C PRO A 22 -31.12 22.45 -9.71
N ARG A 23 -31.41 23.71 -9.37
CA ARG A 23 -30.83 24.90 -10.01
C ARG A 23 -29.32 25.04 -9.71
N GLU A 24 -28.89 24.67 -8.51
CA GLU A 24 -27.48 24.71 -8.09
C GLU A 24 -26.64 23.58 -8.73
N HIS A 25 -27.28 22.53 -9.23
CA HIS A 25 -26.64 21.45 -10.01
C HIS A 25 -26.65 21.70 -11.52
N GLY A 26 -27.00 22.91 -11.96
CA GLY A 26 -27.02 23.27 -13.38
C GLY A 26 -28.17 22.64 -14.17
N CYS A 27 -29.25 22.20 -13.49
CA CYS A 27 -30.45 21.75 -14.18
C CYS A 27 -31.06 22.90 -15.01
N PRO A 28 -31.26 22.74 -16.33
CA PRO A 28 -31.93 23.75 -17.14
C PRO A 28 -33.37 24.00 -16.66
N GLU A 29 -33.83 25.26 -16.66
CA GLU A 29 -35.14 25.64 -16.09
C GLU A 29 -36.32 24.82 -16.63
N ARG A 30 -36.28 24.45 -17.92
CA ARG A 30 -37.32 23.61 -18.55
C ARG A 30 -37.50 22.24 -17.90
N TYR A 31 -36.49 21.73 -17.20
CA TYR A 31 -36.52 20.45 -16.51
C TYR A 31 -36.72 20.58 -15.00
N ILE A 32 -36.47 21.75 -14.41
CA ILE A 32 -36.79 22.03 -13.01
C ILE A 32 -38.30 21.92 -12.78
N ALA A 33 -39.11 22.44 -13.71
CA ALA A 33 -40.58 22.34 -13.65
C ALA A 33 -41.11 20.90 -13.75
N MET A 34 -40.27 19.96 -14.22
CA MET A 34 -40.62 18.54 -14.37
C MET A 34 -40.07 17.68 -13.22
N HIS A 35 -39.40 18.29 -12.23
CA HIS A 35 -38.75 17.58 -11.14
C HIS A 35 -39.70 16.63 -10.42
N ASP A 36 -40.81 17.14 -9.88
CA ASP A 36 -41.71 16.36 -9.02
C ASP A 36 -42.46 15.24 -9.76
N SER A 37 -42.61 15.37 -11.08
CA SER A 37 -43.29 14.39 -11.94
C SER A 37 -42.35 13.34 -12.54
N CYS A 38 -41.04 13.62 -12.56
CA CYS A 38 -40.06 12.77 -13.25
C CYS A 38 -38.98 12.20 -12.32
N CYS A 39 -38.80 12.76 -11.13
CA CYS A 39 -37.80 12.36 -10.15
C CYS A 39 -38.39 11.41 -9.11
N HIS A 40 -38.59 10.15 -9.51
CA HIS A 40 -38.97 9.07 -8.59
C HIS A 40 -37.79 8.11 -8.40
N ARG A 41 -37.41 7.82 -7.14
CA ARG A 41 -36.32 6.89 -6.80
C ARG A 41 -36.38 5.54 -7.56
N PRO A 42 -37.55 4.91 -7.80
CA PRO A 42 -37.65 3.70 -8.63
C PRO A 42 -37.22 3.87 -10.09
N VAL A 43 -37.42 5.05 -10.69
CA VAL A 43 -37.02 5.34 -12.08
C VAL A 43 -35.50 5.50 -12.19
N ILE A 44 -34.88 6.19 -11.23
CA ILE A 44 -33.42 6.35 -11.17
C ILE A 44 -32.75 4.99 -10.95
N SER A 45 -33.24 4.19 -10.01
CA SER A 45 -32.75 2.82 -9.79
C SER A 45 -32.92 1.94 -11.04
N ALA A 46 -34.05 2.03 -11.75
CA ALA A 46 -34.25 1.28 -13.00
C ALA A 46 -33.30 1.71 -14.12
N VAL A 47 -32.99 3.01 -14.22
CA VAL A 47 -32.02 3.55 -15.20
C VAL A 47 -30.59 3.13 -14.86
N LEU A 48 -30.18 3.25 -13.58
CA LEU A 48 -28.88 2.78 -13.11
C LEU A 48 -28.72 1.26 -13.28
N LYS A 49 -29.77 0.50 -12.99
CA LYS A 49 -29.80 -0.95 -13.22
C LYS A 49 -29.70 -1.29 -14.71
N ALA A 50 -30.42 -0.57 -15.57
CA ALA A 50 -30.34 -0.77 -17.03
C ALA A 50 -28.95 -0.45 -17.58
N LEU A 51 -28.29 0.61 -17.09
CA LEU A 51 -26.90 0.93 -17.43
C LEU A 51 -25.93 -0.11 -16.87
N GLY A 52 -26.15 -0.58 -15.64
CA GLY A 52 -25.34 -1.60 -14.97
C GLY A 52 -25.48 -3.00 -15.56
N THR A 53 -26.50 -3.25 -16.37
CA THR A 53 -26.70 -4.50 -17.12
C THR A 53 -26.10 -4.49 -18.52
N LEU A 54 -25.64 -3.33 -19.03
CA LEU A 54 -25.01 -3.28 -20.35
C LEU A 54 -23.61 -3.90 -20.28
N SER A 55 -23.43 -5.02 -20.99
CA SER A 55 -22.11 -5.65 -21.10
C SER A 55 -21.14 -4.72 -21.86
N PRO A 56 -19.81 -4.91 -21.73
CA PRO A 56 -18.85 -4.15 -22.54
C PRO A 56 -19.11 -4.33 -24.04
N VAL A 57 -19.58 -5.51 -24.43
CA VAL A 57 -19.96 -5.83 -25.81
C VAL A 57 -21.18 -5.02 -26.23
N ASP A 58 -22.18 -4.83 -25.38
CA ASP A 58 -23.39 -4.08 -25.73
C ASP A 58 -23.10 -2.58 -25.85
N MET A 59 -22.27 -2.03 -24.96
CA MET A 59 -21.86 -0.63 -25.08
C MET A 59 -20.92 -0.40 -26.27
N ALA A 60 -19.96 -1.30 -26.51
CA ALA A 60 -19.07 -1.21 -27.68
C ALA A 60 -19.82 -1.40 -29.01
N ARG A 61 -20.94 -2.15 -29.02
CA ARG A 61 -21.84 -2.26 -30.18
C ARG A 61 -22.67 -1.01 -30.42
N LEU A 62 -22.94 -0.23 -29.37
CA LEU A 62 -23.67 1.04 -29.46
C LEU A 62 -22.76 2.19 -29.89
N SER A 63 -21.46 2.09 -29.63
CA SER A 63 -20.44 3.03 -30.10
C SER A 63 -20.00 2.70 -31.53
N GLN A 64 -19.92 3.70 -32.41
CA GLN A 64 -19.47 3.55 -33.79
C GLN A 64 -17.93 3.50 -33.88
N SER A 65 -17.22 3.97 -32.84
CA SER A 65 -15.77 3.95 -32.74
C SER A 65 -15.27 3.68 -31.32
N ARG A 66 -13.99 3.32 -31.19
CA ARG A 66 -13.32 3.13 -29.89
C ARG A 66 -13.16 4.45 -29.11
N GLU A 67 -13.02 5.57 -29.82
CA GLU A 67 -12.96 6.91 -29.24
C GLU A 67 -14.30 7.27 -28.58
N GLU A 68 -15.40 7.10 -29.31
CA GLU A 68 -16.77 7.31 -28.81
C GLU A 68 -17.09 6.40 -27.61
N TYR A 69 -16.57 5.17 -27.61
CA TYR A 69 -16.70 4.27 -26.46
C TYR A 69 -15.93 4.78 -25.23
N THR A 70 -14.73 5.32 -25.44
CA THR A 70 -13.90 5.89 -24.35
C THR A 70 -14.55 7.14 -23.76
N GLU A 71 -15.08 8.02 -24.60
CA GLU A 71 -15.84 9.22 -24.19
C GLU A 71 -17.11 8.83 -23.41
N SER A 72 -17.81 7.78 -23.86
CA SER A 72 -18.99 7.26 -23.16
C SER A 72 -18.65 6.76 -21.75
N LEU A 73 -17.52 6.05 -21.58
CA LEU A 73 -17.06 5.59 -20.27
C LEU A 73 -16.66 6.75 -19.36
N GLU A 74 -16.01 7.78 -19.90
CA GLU A 74 -15.68 9.00 -19.16
C GLU A 74 -16.94 9.75 -18.72
N GLY A 75 -17.95 9.85 -19.59
CA GLY A 75 -19.26 10.42 -19.27
C GLY A 75 -19.95 9.65 -18.13
N ILE A 76 -19.90 8.32 -18.14
CA ILE A 76 -20.46 7.50 -17.05
C ILE A 76 -19.68 7.70 -15.76
N GLU A 77 -18.34 7.67 -15.79
CA GLU A 77 -17.50 7.87 -14.61
C GLU A 77 -17.79 9.23 -13.96
N GLY A 78 -17.80 10.32 -14.75
CA GLY A 78 -18.10 11.66 -14.26
C GLY A 78 -19.51 11.78 -13.68
N LEU A 79 -20.50 11.22 -14.37
CA LEU A 79 -21.89 11.26 -13.95
C LEU A 79 -22.14 10.50 -12.65
N MET A 80 -21.59 9.29 -12.51
CA MET A 80 -21.73 8.50 -11.29
C MET A 80 -20.98 9.13 -10.12
N ARG A 81 -19.82 9.77 -10.37
CA ARG A 81 -19.12 10.56 -9.36
C ARG A 81 -20.01 11.66 -8.79
N THR A 82 -20.63 12.48 -9.65
CA THR A 82 -21.60 13.52 -9.22
C THR A 82 -22.78 12.92 -8.47
N TYR A 83 -23.37 11.83 -8.99
CA TYR A 83 -24.51 11.18 -8.32
C TYR A 83 -24.15 10.67 -6.92
N LEU A 84 -22.99 10.04 -6.75
CA LEU A 84 -22.55 9.52 -5.46
C LEU A 84 -22.23 10.65 -4.47
N LEU A 85 -21.54 11.69 -4.94
CA LEU A 85 -21.18 12.85 -4.11
C LEU A 85 -22.39 13.66 -3.69
N ASP A 86 -23.33 13.91 -4.59
CA ASP A 86 -24.36 14.94 -4.37
C ASP A 86 -25.75 14.34 -4.13
N SER A 87 -26.07 13.18 -4.71
CA SER A 87 -27.40 12.57 -4.64
C SER A 87 -27.48 11.41 -3.65
N ASP A 88 -26.83 10.28 -3.92
CA ASP A 88 -26.93 9.06 -3.10
C ASP A 88 -25.62 8.25 -3.07
N HIS A 89 -24.81 8.47 -2.03
CA HIS A 89 -23.57 7.73 -1.80
C HIS A 89 -23.79 6.27 -1.36
N GLY A 90 -25.03 5.88 -1.01
CA GLY A 90 -25.41 4.53 -0.61
C GLY A 90 -25.83 3.63 -1.77
N SER A 91 -25.86 4.16 -3.00
CA SER A 91 -26.29 3.41 -4.19
C SER A 91 -25.25 2.40 -4.66
N VAL A 92 -25.57 1.11 -4.47
CA VAL A 92 -24.76 -0.02 -4.95
C VAL A 92 -24.55 0.05 -6.47
N ASP A 93 -25.62 0.33 -7.23
CA ASP A 93 -25.55 0.38 -8.68
C ASP A 93 -24.67 1.54 -9.19
N ALA A 94 -24.74 2.71 -8.56
CA ALA A 94 -23.91 3.85 -8.94
C ALA A 94 -22.42 3.59 -8.65
N TRP A 95 -22.09 3.00 -7.49
CA TRP A 95 -20.72 2.58 -7.19
C TRP A 95 -20.19 1.54 -8.18
N ARG A 96 -21.01 0.52 -8.50
CA ARG A 96 -20.65 -0.49 -9.49
C ARG A 96 -20.34 0.14 -10.86
N LEU A 97 -21.19 1.05 -11.33
CA LEU A 97 -21.00 1.73 -12.61
C LEU A 97 -19.77 2.64 -12.61
N PHE A 98 -19.60 3.44 -11.56
CA PHE A 98 -18.44 4.33 -11.38
C PHE A 98 -17.12 3.56 -11.48
N THR A 99 -16.99 2.50 -10.67
CA THR A 99 -15.76 1.72 -10.58
C THR A 99 -15.51 0.88 -11.83
N SER A 100 -16.56 0.28 -12.41
CA SER A 100 -16.45 -0.49 -13.66
C SER A 100 -16.08 0.38 -14.86
N ALA A 101 -16.65 1.59 -14.98
CA ALA A 101 -16.30 2.52 -16.05
C ALA A 101 -14.84 2.98 -15.93
N SER A 102 -14.40 3.31 -14.71
CA SER A 102 -13.02 3.70 -14.43
C SER A 102 -12.01 2.60 -14.78
N ALA A 103 -12.32 1.34 -14.42
CA ALA A 103 -11.48 0.17 -14.73
C ALA A 103 -11.41 -0.10 -16.24
N ARG A 104 -12.55 -0.10 -16.93
CA ARG A 104 -12.60 -0.35 -18.39
C ARG A 104 -11.86 0.70 -19.19
N ARG A 105 -12.05 1.98 -18.85
CA ARG A 105 -11.32 3.08 -19.50
C ARG A 105 -9.81 2.94 -19.34
N SER A 106 -9.37 2.54 -18.14
CA SER A 106 -7.96 2.31 -17.85
C SER A 106 -7.41 1.10 -18.61
N LEU A 107 -8.12 -0.03 -18.64
CA LEU A 107 -7.75 -1.22 -19.40
C LEU A 107 -7.61 -0.95 -20.90
N MET A 108 -8.56 -0.23 -21.49
CA MET A 108 -8.49 0.15 -22.91
C MET A 108 -7.25 0.97 -23.24
N SER A 109 -6.80 1.83 -22.31
CA SER A 109 -5.55 2.58 -22.47
C SER A 109 -4.35 1.65 -22.48
N VAL A 110 -4.34 0.61 -21.63
CA VAL A 110 -3.24 -0.36 -21.58
C VAL A 110 -3.15 -1.19 -22.85
N ASP A 111 -4.27 -1.61 -23.41
CA ASP A 111 -4.27 -2.41 -24.64
C ASP A 111 -3.66 -1.63 -25.82
N LEU A 112 -3.91 -0.31 -25.92
CA LEU A 112 -3.25 0.55 -26.91
C LEU A 112 -1.73 0.59 -26.72
N LEU A 113 -1.27 0.64 -25.47
CA LEU A 113 0.16 0.65 -25.15
C LEU A 113 0.81 -0.70 -25.48
N LYS A 114 0.14 -1.82 -25.23
CA LYS A 114 0.60 -3.17 -25.61
C LYS A 114 0.78 -3.28 -27.13
N ASP A 115 -0.23 -2.87 -27.89
CA ASP A 115 -0.21 -2.93 -29.36
C ASP A 115 0.94 -2.09 -29.95
N ARG A 116 1.21 -0.92 -29.36
CA ARG A 116 2.32 -0.05 -29.76
C ARG A 116 3.67 -0.60 -29.35
N PHE A 117 3.78 -1.19 -28.17
CA PHE A 117 5.02 -1.80 -27.69
C PHE A 117 5.51 -2.93 -28.62
N VAL A 118 4.59 -3.78 -29.11
CA VAL A 118 4.91 -4.86 -30.05
C VAL A 118 5.46 -4.32 -31.38
N LYS A 119 5.08 -3.10 -31.77
CA LYS A 119 5.47 -2.45 -33.03
C LYS A 119 6.60 -1.45 -32.85
N LEU A 120 7.22 -1.38 -31.68
CA LEU A 120 8.23 -0.40 -31.33
C LEU A 120 9.49 -0.58 -32.20
N GLN A 121 9.94 0.49 -32.88
CA GLN A 121 11.12 0.43 -33.75
C GLN A 121 12.22 1.41 -33.34
N THR A 122 11.87 2.54 -32.71
CA THR A 122 12.81 3.63 -32.41
C THR A 122 12.84 4.01 -30.94
N VAL A 123 13.88 4.75 -30.55
CA VAL A 123 14.08 5.24 -29.17
C VAL A 123 13.13 6.38 -28.86
N GLU A 124 12.89 7.27 -29.82
CA GLU A 124 11.93 8.36 -29.68
C GLU A 124 10.52 7.81 -29.42
N GLU A 125 10.11 6.77 -30.16
CA GLU A 125 8.86 6.06 -29.90
C GLU A 125 8.84 5.43 -28.51
N ALA A 126 9.97 4.89 -28.03
CA ALA A 126 10.07 4.25 -26.72
C ALA A 126 9.94 5.27 -25.58
N GLN A 127 10.56 6.44 -25.73
CA GLN A 127 10.45 7.55 -24.79
C GLN A 127 9.04 8.12 -24.77
N GLN A 128 8.41 8.29 -25.94
CA GLN A 128 7.01 8.70 -26.03
C GLN A 128 6.09 7.67 -25.37
N LEU A 129 6.28 6.39 -25.66
CA LEU A 129 5.49 5.32 -25.07
C LEU A 129 5.68 5.24 -23.54
N LEU A 130 6.89 5.47 -23.03
CA LEU A 130 7.18 5.56 -21.61
C LEU A 130 6.43 6.73 -20.95
N ALA A 131 6.43 7.89 -21.60
CA ALA A 131 5.71 9.08 -21.13
C ALA A 131 4.19 8.87 -21.06
N GLU A 132 3.64 7.98 -21.88
CA GLU A 132 2.23 7.60 -21.86
C GLU A 132 1.92 6.44 -20.89
N ALA A 133 2.83 5.47 -20.78
CA ALA A 133 2.68 4.29 -19.93
C ALA A 133 2.63 4.63 -18.44
N VAL A 134 3.42 5.60 -18.00
CA VAL A 134 3.43 6.03 -16.59
C VAL A 134 2.07 6.61 -16.14
N PRO A 135 1.48 7.61 -16.82
CA PRO A 135 0.12 8.06 -16.53
C PRO A 135 -0.95 6.96 -16.66
N ALA A 136 -0.83 6.06 -17.64
CA ALA A 136 -1.77 4.94 -17.79
C ALA A 136 -1.71 4.00 -16.58
N ASN A 137 -0.51 3.69 -16.07
CA ASN A 137 -0.36 2.86 -14.88
C ASN A 137 -0.93 3.54 -13.62
N ARG A 138 -0.75 4.86 -13.47
CA ARG A 138 -1.39 5.64 -12.38
C ARG A 138 -2.92 5.54 -12.41
N ARG A 139 -3.51 5.72 -13.60
CA ARG A 139 -4.97 5.61 -13.79
C ARG A 139 -5.46 4.19 -13.46
N LEU A 140 -4.75 3.17 -13.93
CA LEU A 140 -5.09 1.78 -13.67
C LEU A 140 -4.96 1.42 -12.18
N GLY A 141 -3.89 1.83 -11.51
CA GLY A 141 -3.71 1.64 -10.07
C GLY A 141 -4.85 2.27 -9.26
N ARG A 142 -5.27 3.48 -9.60
CA ARG A 142 -6.46 4.13 -9.00
C ARG A 142 -7.75 3.38 -9.30
N ALA A 143 -7.94 2.91 -10.53
CA ALA A 143 -9.15 2.18 -10.90
C ALA A 143 -9.26 0.82 -10.18
N LEU A 144 -8.14 0.11 -10.02
CA LEU A 144 -8.05 -1.10 -9.21
C LEU A 144 -8.36 -0.83 -7.74
N PHE A 145 -7.77 0.23 -7.19
CA PHE A 145 -8.06 0.66 -5.83
C PHE A 145 -9.55 0.98 -5.64
N ARG A 146 -10.20 1.65 -6.61
CA ARG A 146 -11.64 1.90 -6.56
C ARG A 146 -12.49 0.61 -6.59
N LEU A 147 -12.06 -0.42 -7.31
CA LEU A 147 -12.73 -1.73 -7.26
C LEU A 147 -12.59 -2.37 -5.87
N GLU A 148 -11.41 -2.28 -5.27
CA GLU A 148 -11.17 -2.73 -3.89
C GLU A 148 -12.04 -1.96 -2.89
N THR A 149 -12.14 -0.64 -3.04
CA THR A 149 -12.99 0.15 -2.14
C THR A 149 -14.49 -0.05 -2.37
N TYR A 150 -14.91 -0.35 -3.60
CA TYR A 150 -16.29 -0.77 -3.87
C TYR A 150 -16.64 -2.08 -3.17
N TYR A 151 -15.72 -3.06 -3.18
CA TYR A 151 -15.91 -4.29 -2.42
C TYR A 151 -16.09 -4.02 -0.91
N ILE A 152 -15.31 -3.10 -0.37
CA ILE A 152 -15.39 -2.69 1.04
C ILE A 152 -16.69 -1.92 1.34
N PHE A 153 -17.12 -1.08 0.41
CA PHE A 153 -18.44 -0.45 0.45
C PHE A 153 -19.56 -1.50 0.49
N LEU A 154 -19.48 -2.56 -0.32
CA LEU A 154 -20.47 -3.65 -0.32
C LEU A 154 -20.54 -4.34 1.04
N LEU A 155 -19.39 -4.62 1.67
CA LEU A 155 -19.37 -5.18 3.04
C LEU A 155 -20.07 -4.26 4.04
N GLY A 156 -19.77 -2.96 4.00
CA GLY A 156 -20.41 -1.97 4.85
C GLY A 156 -21.93 -1.86 4.60
N HIS A 157 -22.33 -1.87 3.33
CA HIS A 157 -23.73 -1.80 2.92
C HIS A 157 -24.53 -3.03 3.39
N ILE A 158 -24.01 -4.24 3.16
CA ILE A 158 -24.65 -5.49 3.57
C ILE A 158 -24.73 -5.57 5.10
N SER A 159 -23.67 -5.18 5.80
CA SER A 159 -23.64 -5.10 7.27
C SER A 159 -24.77 -4.19 7.80
N ALA A 160 -24.92 -3.00 7.21
CA ALA A 160 -25.96 -2.05 7.58
C ALA A 160 -27.38 -2.59 7.29
N VAL A 161 -27.60 -3.16 6.09
CA VAL A 161 -28.90 -3.71 5.67
C VAL A 161 -29.31 -4.90 6.55
N ARG A 162 -28.37 -5.80 6.87
CA ARG A 162 -28.62 -6.98 7.70
C ARG A 162 -28.59 -6.71 9.20
N ARG A 163 -28.20 -5.50 9.62
CA ARG A 163 -27.97 -5.13 11.04
C ARG A 163 -27.01 -6.09 11.75
N GLN A 164 -25.97 -6.52 11.04
CA GLN A 164 -24.94 -7.43 11.53
C GLN A 164 -23.60 -6.71 11.58
N ARG A 165 -22.70 -7.14 12.45
CA ARG A 165 -21.34 -6.59 12.44
C ARG A 165 -20.60 -7.09 11.20
N MET A 166 -19.74 -6.28 10.60
CA MET A 166 -18.94 -6.70 9.43
C MET A 166 -18.06 -7.93 9.74
N GLN A 167 -17.68 -8.12 11.01
CA GLN A 167 -16.96 -9.31 11.46
C GLN A 167 -17.76 -10.61 11.23
N GLU A 168 -19.09 -10.54 11.26
CA GLU A 168 -20.02 -11.68 11.22
C GLU A 168 -20.53 -11.99 9.80
N LEU A 169 -20.16 -11.18 8.80
CA LEU A 169 -20.58 -11.40 7.41
C LEU A 169 -19.81 -12.56 6.77
N SER A 170 -20.53 -13.44 6.07
CA SER A 170 -19.95 -14.40 5.11
C SER A 170 -19.48 -13.64 3.87
N LEU A 171 -18.27 -13.97 3.40
CA LEU A 171 -17.68 -13.34 2.22
C LEU A 171 -18.42 -13.74 0.93
N GLU A 172 -19.00 -14.94 0.89
CA GLU A 172 -19.78 -15.49 -0.23
C GLU A 172 -21.02 -14.65 -0.52
N ALA A 173 -21.70 -14.12 0.51
CA ALA A 173 -22.85 -13.25 0.32
C ALA A 173 -22.49 -11.90 -0.35
N THR A 174 -21.24 -11.45 -0.19
CA THR A 174 -20.72 -10.24 -0.84
C THR A 174 -20.19 -10.56 -2.23
N ARG A 175 -19.71 -11.78 -2.44
CA ARG A 175 -19.16 -12.26 -3.71
C ARG A 175 -20.14 -12.13 -4.85
N GLU A 176 -21.38 -12.60 -4.70
CA GLU A 176 -22.39 -12.54 -5.78
C GLU A 176 -22.63 -11.10 -6.31
N LEU A 177 -22.56 -10.11 -5.42
CA LEU A 177 -22.73 -8.70 -5.80
C LEU A 177 -21.46 -8.09 -6.42
N PHE A 178 -20.30 -8.68 -6.11
CA PHE A 178 -19.00 -8.23 -6.60
C PHE A 178 -18.50 -8.98 -7.83
N ASP A 179 -19.02 -10.18 -8.14
CA ASP A 179 -18.58 -11.04 -9.25
C ASP A 179 -18.45 -10.28 -10.60
N PRO A 180 -19.39 -9.41 -11.01
CA PRO A 180 -19.24 -8.63 -12.24
C PRO A 180 -18.04 -7.68 -12.24
N SER A 181 -17.62 -7.22 -11.06
CA SER A 181 -16.47 -6.35 -10.85
C SER A 181 -15.17 -7.14 -10.60
N LEU A 182 -15.28 -8.41 -10.18
CA LEU A 182 -14.13 -9.28 -9.96
C LEU A 182 -13.38 -9.57 -11.26
N GLU A 183 -14.08 -9.87 -12.35
CA GLU A 183 -13.45 -10.08 -13.68
C GLU A 183 -12.63 -8.86 -14.13
N LEU A 184 -13.16 -7.65 -13.90
CA LEU A 184 -12.47 -6.40 -14.20
C LEU A 184 -11.24 -6.20 -13.30
N TYR A 185 -11.34 -6.58 -12.03
CA TYR A 185 -10.22 -6.53 -11.11
C TYR A 185 -9.10 -7.47 -11.55
N GLU A 186 -9.43 -8.71 -11.92
CA GLU A 186 -8.43 -9.69 -12.36
C GLU A 186 -7.73 -9.26 -13.66
N ALA A 187 -8.50 -8.81 -14.66
CA ALA A 187 -7.93 -8.27 -15.90
C ALA A 187 -7.08 -7.02 -15.63
N GLY A 188 -7.57 -6.13 -14.76
CA GLY A 188 -6.85 -4.93 -14.32
C GLY A 188 -5.54 -5.28 -13.64
N MET A 189 -5.52 -6.26 -12.75
CA MET A 189 -4.31 -6.71 -12.04
C MET A 189 -3.28 -7.29 -13.01
N GLN A 190 -3.70 -8.10 -13.99
CA GLN A 190 -2.81 -8.61 -15.03
C GLN A 190 -2.20 -7.46 -15.85
N ALA A 191 -3.02 -6.50 -16.27
CA ALA A 191 -2.58 -5.32 -17.00
C ALA A 191 -1.61 -4.44 -16.19
N TYR A 192 -1.90 -4.26 -14.89
CA TYR A 192 -1.08 -3.50 -13.97
C TYR A 192 0.27 -4.17 -13.74
N SER A 193 0.27 -5.49 -13.51
CA SER A 193 1.50 -6.27 -13.40
C SER A 193 2.35 -6.16 -14.66
N PHE A 194 1.73 -6.25 -15.85
CA PHE A 194 2.43 -6.05 -17.11
C PHE A 194 3.05 -4.65 -17.23
N LEU A 195 2.31 -3.59 -16.90
CA LEU A 195 2.83 -2.22 -16.96
C LEU A 195 4.00 -2.00 -15.99
N ALA A 196 3.80 -2.33 -14.71
CA ALA A 196 4.74 -2.00 -13.65
C ALA A 196 6.00 -2.88 -13.65
N TYR A 197 5.87 -4.16 -14.00
CA TYR A 197 6.96 -5.14 -13.89
C TYR A 197 7.54 -5.58 -15.23
N SER A 198 6.95 -5.18 -16.36
CA SER A 198 7.47 -5.54 -17.69
C SER A 198 7.60 -4.34 -18.62
N LEU A 199 6.51 -3.67 -18.98
CA LEU A 199 6.54 -2.63 -20.01
C LEU A 199 7.41 -1.43 -19.60
N ILE A 200 7.09 -0.79 -18.47
CA ILE A 200 7.79 0.43 -18.02
C ILE A 200 9.28 0.16 -17.77
N PRO A 201 9.68 -0.93 -17.07
CA PRO A 201 11.09 -1.27 -16.91
C PRO A 201 11.81 -1.52 -18.24
N ASN A 202 11.19 -2.25 -19.17
CA ASN A 202 11.79 -2.51 -20.49
C ASN A 202 11.98 -1.23 -21.29
N LEU A 203 11.01 -0.32 -21.27
CA LEU A 203 11.13 0.98 -21.93
C LEU A 203 12.22 1.86 -21.29
N GLN A 204 12.37 1.81 -19.96
CA GLN A 204 13.44 2.51 -19.25
C GLN A 204 14.82 1.98 -19.65
N VAL A 205 15.00 0.65 -19.75
CA VAL A 205 16.25 0.03 -20.19
C VAL A 205 16.54 0.38 -21.64
N PHE A 206 15.57 0.20 -22.54
CA PHE A 206 15.70 0.52 -23.96
C PHE A 206 16.09 1.98 -24.19
N SER A 207 15.50 2.90 -23.42
CA SER A 207 15.83 4.33 -23.49
C SER A 207 17.23 4.66 -22.95
N ARG A 208 17.77 3.90 -21.98
CA ARG A 208 19.07 4.14 -21.34
C ARG A 208 20.26 3.55 -22.10
N GLN A 209 20.06 2.53 -22.94
CA GLN A 209 21.14 1.82 -23.65
C GLN A 209 21.94 2.70 -24.67
N LEU A 210 21.58 3.97 -24.86
CA LEU A 210 22.28 4.90 -25.75
C LEU A 210 22.89 6.14 -25.06
N GLU A 211 22.69 6.32 -23.74
CA GLU A 211 23.28 7.44 -23.00
C GLU A 211 24.61 7.09 -22.30
N ALA A 212 25.02 5.81 -22.28
CA ALA A 212 26.26 5.40 -21.62
C ALA A 212 27.45 5.38 -22.59
N PRO A 213 28.52 6.18 -22.35
CA PRO A 213 29.85 5.84 -22.85
C PRO A 213 30.22 4.46 -22.29
N VAL A 214 30.80 3.60 -23.13
CA VAL A 214 31.31 2.28 -22.76
C VAL A 214 32.13 2.37 -21.46
N GLY A 215 31.57 1.91 -20.34
CA GLY A 215 32.28 1.88 -19.07
C GLY A 215 31.44 2.09 -17.82
N ARG A 216 30.41 1.26 -17.59
CA ARG A 216 29.92 0.81 -16.27
C ARG A 216 28.83 -0.23 -16.51
N GLY A 217 29.06 -1.46 -16.03
CA GLY A 217 28.18 -2.60 -16.28
C GLY A 217 26.78 -2.35 -15.73
N TYR A 218 25.79 -2.30 -16.62
CA TYR A 218 24.39 -2.28 -16.26
C TYR A 218 23.79 -3.68 -16.40
N PHE A 219 23.02 -4.04 -15.37
CA PHE A 219 22.33 -5.30 -15.16
C PHE A 219 21.57 -5.79 -16.40
N HIS A 220 21.87 -7.01 -16.83
CA HIS A 220 20.96 -7.81 -17.65
C HIS A 220 19.78 -8.25 -16.78
N ALA A 221 18.64 -7.57 -16.91
CA ALA A 221 17.35 -8.14 -16.53
C ALA A 221 16.93 -9.17 -17.60
N ASN A 222 17.54 -10.35 -17.57
CA ASN A 222 16.95 -11.52 -18.21
C ASN A 222 15.83 -12.04 -17.31
N SER A 223 14.63 -11.50 -17.51
CA SER A 223 13.38 -12.06 -17.01
C SER A 223 12.99 -13.29 -17.85
N SER A 224 13.77 -14.36 -17.78
CA SER A 224 13.40 -15.72 -18.24
C SER A 224 14.56 -16.68 -18.02
N GLN A 225 14.86 -16.98 -16.75
CA GLN A 225 15.49 -18.22 -16.26
C GLN A 225 15.90 -17.98 -14.79
N MET A 226 14.93 -18.04 -13.88
CA MET A 226 15.27 -18.41 -12.50
C MET A 226 15.67 -19.88 -12.55
N ASN A 227 16.98 -20.13 -12.63
CA ASN A 227 17.52 -21.42 -12.25
C ASN A 227 17.14 -21.65 -10.78
N SER A 228 16.29 -22.64 -10.53
CA SER A 228 15.81 -23.06 -9.22
C SER A 228 16.86 -23.83 -8.41
N ALA A 229 18.15 -23.55 -8.61
CA ALA A 229 19.24 -24.27 -7.99
C ALA A 229 20.25 -23.26 -7.39
N SER A 230 20.28 -23.22 -6.05
CA SER A 230 21.32 -22.67 -5.17
C SER A 230 21.46 -21.14 -4.97
N SER A 231 20.39 -20.35 -4.92
CA SER A 231 20.48 -19.04 -4.22
C SER A 231 20.35 -19.27 -2.71
N ALA A 232 21.25 -18.70 -1.91
CA ALA A 232 21.17 -18.77 -0.44
C ALA A 232 19.78 -18.29 0.06
N PRO A 233 19.23 -18.89 1.13
CA PRO A 233 17.92 -18.51 1.65
C PRO A 233 17.92 -17.05 2.13
N VAL A 234 16.81 -16.35 1.94
CA VAL A 234 16.59 -15.02 2.52
C VAL A 234 16.42 -15.19 4.02
N ALA A 235 17.30 -14.56 4.81
CA ALA A 235 17.21 -14.57 6.26
C ALA A 235 16.25 -13.48 6.75
N LEU A 236 15.30 -13.84 7.60
CA LEU A 236 14.33 -12.93 8.21
C LEU A 236 14.47 -12.94 9.72
N LEU A 237 14.39 -11.76 10.35
CA LEU A 237 14.37 -11.58 11.79
C LEU A 237 12.99 -11.09 12.23
N ILE A 238 12.35 -11.88 13.08
CA ILE A 238 11.07 -11.54 13.72
C ILE A 238 11.28 -11.45 15.23
N VAL A 239 10.65 -10.46 15.85
CA VAL A 239 10.63 -10.32 17.31
C VAL A 239 9.24 -10.72 17.83
N SER A 240 9.18 -11.65 18.78
CA SER A 240 7.94 -12.10 19.42
C SER A 240 8.04 -11.95 20.93
N LEU A 241 7.09 -11.26 21.54
CA LEU A 241 7.08 -10.99 22.99
C LEU A 241 5.74 -11.39 23.60
N GLY A 242 5.77 -12.03 24.76
CA GLY A 242 4.55 -12.36 25.51
C GLY A 242 3.59 -13.22 24.68
N ASP A 243 2.29 -12.99 24.83
CA ASP A 243 1.28 -13.73 24.07
C ASP A 243 0.83 -12.99 22.79
N TRP A 244 1.65 -12.04 22.30
CA TRP A 244 1.31 -11.17 21.17
C TRP A 244 1.65 -11.74 19.79
N ALA A 245 2.11 -12.99 19.72
CA ALA A 245 2.56 -13.61 18.47
C ALA A 245 1.49 -13.62 17.36
N LYS A 246 0.20 -13.77 17.72
CA LYS A 246 -0.91 -13.74 16.75
C LYS A 246 -1.04 -12.40 16.03
N THR A 247 -0.58 -11.31 16.64
CA THR A 247 -0.52 -10.00 15.97
C THR A 247 0.35 -10.08 14.72
N GLY A 248 1.44 -10.86 14.75
CA GLY A 248 2.36 -11.00 13.62
C GLY A 248 1.93 -11.91 12.48
N PHE A 249 0.76 -12.53 12.59
CA PHE A 249 0.26 -13.51 11.62
C PHE A 249 0.08 -12.90 10.24
N LEU A 250 -0.51 -11.71 10.17
CA LEU A 250 -0.75 -10.99 8.92
C LEU A 250 0.58 -10.66 8.20
N THR A 251 1.57 -10.19 8.96
CA THR A 251 2.90 -9.88 8.40
C THR A 251 3.54 -11.14 7.83
N LEU A 252 3.64 -12.23 8.61
CA LEU A 252 4.22 -13.48 8.13
C LEU A 252 3.46 -14.06 6.93
N TRP A 253 2.12 -14.08 6.99
CA TRP A 253 1.27 -14.53 5.90
C TRP A 253 1.55 -13.73 4.61
N SER A 254 1.66 -12.39 4.70
CA SER A 254 1.96 -11.54 3.53
C SER A 254 3.35 -11.81 2.94
N VAL A 255 4.36 -12.09 3.77
CA VAL A 255 5.69 -12.54 3.29
C VAL A 255 5.55 -13.85 2.52
N LEU A 256 4.89 -14.86 3.11
CA LEU A 256 4.74 -16.18 2.51
C LEU A 256 3.93 -16.14 1.21
N GLN A 257 2.99 -15.21 1.10
CA GLN A 257 2.15 -15.07 -0.09
C GLN A 257 2.94 -14.61 -1.32
N HIS A 258 3.90 -13.71 -1.15
CA HIS A 258 4.62 -13.03 -2.24
C HIS A 258 6.04 -13.52 -2.49
N ARG A 259 6.61 -14.35 -1.61
CA ARG A 259 8.00 -14.81 -1.74
C ARG A 259 8.23 -15.70 -2.96
N THR A 260 9.41 -15.56 -3.58
CA THR A 260 9.93 -16.54 -4.55
C THR A 260 11.13 -17.33 -4.04
N ALA A 261 11.71 -16.93 -2.90
CA ALA A 261 12.87 -17.56 -2.29
C ALA A 261 12.53 -18.40 -1.05
N SER A 262 13.41 -19.36 -0.75
CA SER A 262 13.44 -20.04 0.55
C SER A 262 13.74 -19.04 1.66
N LEU A 263 13.15 -19.27 2.84
CA LEU A 263 13.30 -18.39 4.00
C LEU A 263 13.99 -19.12 5.14
N ARG A 264 14.95 -18.46 5.78
CA ARG A 264 15.44 -18.82 7.11
C ARG A 264 14.94 -17.77 8.10
N VAL A 265 13.93 -18.11 8.88
CA VAL A 265 13.30 -17.19 9.83
C VAL A 265 13.92 -17.40 11.21
N VAL A 266 14.61 -16.39 11.72
CA VAL A 266 15.08 -16.34 13.11
C VAL A 266 14.07 -15.55 13.93
N VAL A 267 13.57 -16.17 15.00
CA VAL A 267 12.61 -15.59 15.92
C VAL A 267 13.33 -15.27 17.22
N LEU A 268 13.52 -13.98 17.50
CA LEU A 268 13.98 -13.50 18.81
C LEU A 268 12.77 -13.29 19.70
N GLY A 269 12.78 -13.85 20.90
CA GLY A 269 11.66 -13.68 21.81
C GLY A 269 12.00 -13.94 23.26
N ASP A 270 11.05 -13.65 24.13
CA ASP A 270 11.01 -14.24 25.47
C ASP A 270 10.34 -15.62 25.41
N GLU A 271 10.50 -16.42 26.46
CA GLU A 271 9.95 -17.77 26.50
C GLU A 271 8.43 -17.85 26.19
N PRO A 272 7.57 -16.94 26.72
CA PRO A 272 6.17 -16.87 26.28
C PRO A 272 6.01 -16.53 24.79
N GLY A 273 6.74 -15.52 24.29
CA GLY A 273 6.72 -15.09 22.90
C GLY A 273 7.12 -16.17 21.90
N LEU A 274 8.15 -16.95 22.21
CA LEU A 274 8.60 -18.05 21.37
C LEU A 274 7.55 -19.16 21.32
N ARG A 275 6.97 -19.55 22.45
CA ARG A 275 5.91 -20.57 22.51
C ARG A 275 4.65 -20.11 21.77
N ALA A 276 4.22 -18.87 21.98
CA ALA A 276 3.09 -18.28 21.28
C ALA A 276 3.32 -18.24 19.76
N TRP A 277 4.54 -17.91 19.32
CA TRP A 277 4.91 -17.91 17.90
C TRP A 277 4.90 -19.31 17.30
N GLN A 278 5.47 -20.30 17.99
CA GLN A 278 5.44 -21.69 17.54
C GLN A 278 4.02 -22.18 17.31
N LEU A 279 3.11 -21.92 18.26
CA LEU A 279 1.69 -22.26 18.12
C LEU A 279 1.06 -21.55 16.93
N ALA A 280 1.29 -20.24 16.78
CA ALA A 280 0.77 -19.46 15.66
C ALA A 280 1.28 -19.99 14.30
N VAL A 281 2.56 -20.35 14.19
CA VAL A 281 3.12 -20.93 12.96
C VAL A 281 2.49 -22.28 12.64
N GLN A 282 2.20 -23.12 13.63
CA GLN A 282 1.50 -24.38 13.38
C GLN A 282 0.07 -24.15 12.91
N GLU A 283 -0.67 -23.24 13.55
CA GLU A 283 -2.01 -22.84 13.10
C GLU A 283 -1.98 -22.32 11.64
N LEU A 284 -0.94 -21.56 11.25
CA LEU A 284 -0.79 -21.08 9.88
C LEU A 284 -0.47 -22.22 8.91
N LYS A 285 0.39 -23.17 9.29
CA LYS A 285 0.75 -24.33 8.46
C LYS A 285 -0.46 -25.22 8.17
N ASP A 286 -1.34 -25.39 9.14
CA ASP A 286 -2.58 -26.17 8.98
C ASP A 286 -3.53 -25.51 7.98
N GLN A 287 -3.49 -24.18 7.85
CA GLN A 287 -4.37 -23.40 6.99
C GLN A 287 -3.74 -23.01 5.65
N PHE A 288 -2.42 -23.09 5.52
CA PHE A 288 -1.69 -22.47 4.42
C PHE A 288 -0.52 -23.33 3.94
N THR A 289 -0.51 -23.64 2.64
CA THR A 289 0.41 -24.60 2.04
C THR A 289 1.78 -24.03 1.63
N LYS A 290 1.98 -22.70 1.68
CA LYS A 290 3.23 -22.06 1.22
C LYS A 290 4.36 -22.03 2.25
N PHE A 291 4.59 -23.11 3.00
CA PHE A 291 5.73 -23.23 3.92
C PHE A 291 6.93 -24.00 3.37
N GLU A 292 6.85 -24.49 2.13
CA GLU A 292 7.96 -25.20 1.50
C GLU A 292 9.23 -24.34 1.45
N GLY A 293 10.37 -24.87 1.90
CA GLY A 293 11.61 -24.13 1.98
C GLY A 293 11.61 -22.98 3.01
N VAL A 294 10.78 -23.05 4.06
CA VAL A 294 10.84 -22.15 5.23
C VAL A 294 11.37 -22.91 6.43
N THR A 295 12.43 -22.40 7.05
CA THR A 295 12.95 -22.90 8.33
C THR A 295 12.76 -21.85 9.43
N PHE A 296 12.60 -22.32 10.66
CA PHE A 296 12.46 -21.47 11.84
C PHE A 296 13.54 -21.81 12.86
N GLU A 297 14.23 -20.80 13.35
CA GLU A 297 15.21 -20.87 14.42
C GLU A 297 14.76 -19.94 15.56
N TYR A 298 14.75 -20.43 16.80
CA TYR A 298 14.18 -19.74 17.94
C TYR A 298 15.27 -19.40 18.95
N ILE A 299 15.37 -18.14 19.33
CA ILE A 299 16.41 -17.65 20.25
C ILE A 299 15.74 -16.89 21.38
N ASN A 300 15.88 -17.40 22.61
CA ASN A 300 15.47 -16.66 23.79
C ASN A 300 16.52 -15.60 24.10
N PHE A 301 16.19 -14.33 23.89
CA PHE A 301 17.16 -13.26 24.10
C PHE A 301 17.52 -13.07 25.57
N ASN A 302 16.65 -13.46 26.52
CA ASN A 302 16.93 -13.32 27.95
C ASN A 302 18.05 -14.24 28.44
N ASP A 303 18.22 -15.38 27.75
CA ASP A 303 19.21 -16.40 28.12
C ASP A 303 20.53 -16.21 27.37
N HIS A 304 20.61 -15.23 26.44
CA HIS A 304 21.76 -15.05 25.57
C HIS A 304 22.89 -14.28 26.29
N PRO A 305 24.07 -14.89 26.56
CA PRO A 305 25.10 -14.28 27.41
C PRO A 305 25.60 -12.92 26.92
N GLN A 306 25.81 -12.79 25.60
CA GLN A 306 26.28 -11.53 25.01
C GLN A 306 25.25 -10.40 25.13
N PHE A 307 23.96 -10.73 25.11
CA PHE A 307 22.91 -9.73 25.27
C PHE A 307 22.77 -9.30 26.73
N SER A 308 22.92 -10.23 27.68
CA SER A 308 23.00 -9.90 29.11
C SER A 308 24.17 -8.96 29.41
N MET A 309 25.36 -9.22 28.87
CA MET A 309 26.52 -8.32 29.00
C MET A 309 26.28 -6.95 28.39
N TYR A 310 25.55 -6.88 27.27
CA TYR A 310 25.16 -5.60 26.66
C TYR A 310 24.20 -4.82 27.56
N LEU A 311 23.20 -5.48 28.14
CA LEU A 311 22.23 -4.85 29.03
C LEU A 311 22.85 -4.33 30.33
N GLU A 312 23.86 -4.99 30.86
CA GLU A 312 24.62 -4.52 32.04
C GLU A 312 25.33 -3.18 31.79
N LYS A 313 25.79 -2.95 30.56
CA LYS A 313 26.41 -1.67 30.16
C LYS A 313 25.38 -0.62 29.76
N TYR A 314 24.13 -1.00 29.56
CA TYR A 314 23.10 -0.08 29.12
C TYR A 314 22.70 0.86 30.27
N PRO A 315 22.60 2.19 30.04
CA PRO A 315 22.35 3.19 31.09
C PRO A 315 20.90 3.17 31.63
N THR A 316 20.56 2.08 32.33
CA THR A 316 19.23 1.80 32.91
C THR A 316 18.98 2.52 34.25
N GLU A 317 19.98 3.18 34.81
CA GLU A 317 19.83 3.99 36.03
C GLU A 317 19.01 5.27 35.77
N THR A 318 18.94 5.72 34.52
CA THR A 318 18.30 6.98 34.13
C THR A 318 16.98 6.80 33.37
N CYS A 319 16.62 5.55 33.04
CA CYS A 319 15.45 5.23 32.24
C CYS A 319 14.93 3.83 32.57
N SER A 320 13.67 3.54 32.25
CA SER A 320 13.10 2.20 32.45
C SER A 320 12.83 1.47 31.13
N PHE A 321 13.10 0.15 31.14
CA PHE A 321 12.69 -0.76 30.07
C PHE A 321 11.45 -1.55 30.48
N GLY A 322 10.39 -1.44 29.67
CA GLY A 322 9.39 -2.51 29.60
C GLY A 322 9.95 -3.73 28.83
N ALA A 323 9.27 -4.88 28.95
CA ALA A 323 9.65 -6.11 28.23
C ALA A 323 9.75 -5.88 26.71
N ALA A 324 8.83 -5.10 26.13
CA ALA A 324 8.88 -4.69 24.73
C ALA A 324 10.16 -3.90 24.36
N GLY A 325 10.66 -3.06 25.26
CA GLY A 325 11.89 -2.28 25.03
C GLY A 325 13.13 -3.17 24.95
N LYS A 326 13.22 -4.21 25.77
CA LYS A 326 14.32 -5.20 25.69
C LYS A 326 14.30 -5.98 24.37
N ALA A 327 13.13 -6.41 23.94
CA ALA A 327 12.98 -7.16 22.69
C ALA A 327 13.36 -6.28 21.46
N ILE A 328 12.93 -5.01 21.47
CA ILE A 328 13.31 -4.04 20.45
C ILE A 328 14.82 -3.76 20.47
N LEU A 329 15.47 -3.71 21.64
CA LEU A 329 16.93 -3.60 21.69
C LEU A 329 17.63 -4.83 21.11
N ALA A 330 17.16 -6.04 21.45
CA ALA A 330 17.74 -7.29 20.93
C ALA A 330 17.72 -7.33 19.40
N ARG A 331 16.71 -6.73 18.77
CA ARG A 331 16.64 -6.52 17.32
C ARG A 331 17.78 -5.66 16.78
N VAL A 332 18.08 -4.53 17.42
CA VAL A 332 19.13 -3.58 16.96
C VAL A 332 20.50 -4.21 17.05
N VAL A 333 20.79 -4.87 18.17
CA VAL A 333 22.07 -5.54 18.40
C VAL A 333 22.02 -7.02 18.03
N CYS A 334 21.18 -7.38 17.06
CA CYS A 334 20.95 -8.77 16.67
C CYS A 334 22.24 -9.50 16.27
N HIS A 335 23.28 -8.80 15.83
CA HIS A 335 24.59 -9.38 15.52
C HIS A 335 25.25 -10.10 16.70
N LEU A 336 24.89 -9.74 17.94
CA LEU A 336 25.31 -10.42 19.17
C LEU A 336 24.52 -11.71 19.45
N LEU A 337 23.30 -11.83 18.91
CA LEU A 337 22.38 -12.95 19.19
C LEU A 337 22.32 -13.96 18.05
N LEU A 338 22.54 -13.50 16.82
CA LEU A 338 22.38 -14.32 15.63
C LEU A 338 23.53 -15.32 15.47
N PRO A 339 23.25 -16.53 14.95
CA PRO A 339 24.25 -17.53 14.59
C PRO A 339 25.39 -16.97 13.73
N PRO A 340 26.62 -17.46 13.90
CA PRO A 340 27.80 -16.92 13.23
C PRO A 340 27.75 -17.04 11.70
N ASP A 341 26.96 -17.97 11.17
CA ASP A 341 26.78 -18.21 9.73
C ASP A 341 25.74 -17.28 9.06
N ILE A 342 25.08 -16.40 9.83
CA ILE A 342 24.22 -15.36 9.27
C ILE A 342 25.04 -14.09 9.05
N ASP A 343 25.28 -13.77 7.77
CA ASP A 343 26.02 -12.57 7.37
C ASP A 343 25.12 -11.35 7.15
N LYS A 344 23.87 -11.58 6.76
CA LYS A 344 22.88 -10.56 6.40
C LYS A 344 21.50 -11.03 6.89
N ILE A 345 20.64 -10.11 7.31
CA ILE A 345 19.26 -10.45 7.72
C ILE A 345 18.32 -9.26 7.53
N ILE A 346 17.07 -9.51 7.13
CA ILE A 346 16.01 -8.49 7.08
C ILE A 346 15.17 -8.61 8.35
N SER A 347 15.07 -7.54 9.12
CA SER A 347 14.14 -7.45 10.25
C SER A 347 12.86 -6.72 9.85
N ILE A 348 11.72 -7.25 10.30
CA ILE A 348 10.39 -6.72 10.00
C ILE A 348 9.58 -6.69 11.29
N ASP A 349 8.95 -5.55 11.59
CA ASP A 349 7.97 -5.45 12.66
C ASP A 349 6.72 -6.23 12.32
N VAL A 350 6.23 -6.98 13.31
CA VAL A 350 5.13 -7.89 13.12
C VAL A 350 3.85 -7.30 13.71
N GLY A 351 2.81 -7.22 12.88
CA GLY A 351 1.46 -6.84 13.29
C GLY A 351 0.92 -5.54 12.70
N ASP A 352 1.79 -4.65 12.23
CA ASP A 352 1.41 -3.39 11.57
C ASP A 352 2.05 -3.23 10.18
N ILE A 353 2.80 -4.24 9.71
CA ILE A 353 3.41 -4.28 8.39
C ILE A 353 2.74 -5.34 7.51
N ILE A 354 2.38 -4.95 6.29
CA ILE A 354 1.95 -5.85 5.21
C ILE A 354 2.95 -5.73 4.07
N LEU A 355 3.46 -6.86 3.61
CA LEU A 355 4.28 -6.93 2.41
C LEU A 355 3.40 -7.14 1.18
N LEU A 356 3.68 -6.39 0.12
CA LEU A 356 2.92 -6.42 -1.14
C LEU A 356 3.82 -6.78 -2.34
N ASP A 357 5.10 -7.03 -2.09
CA ASP A 357 6.11 -7.39 -3.09
C ASP A 357 7.01 -8.50 -2.53
N ASP A 358 7.80 -9.13 -3.41
CA ASP A 358 8.68 -10.24 -3.06
C ASP A 358 9.86 -9.77 -2.19
N ILE A 359 10.02 -10.43 -1.03
CA ILE A 359 11.09 -10.17 -0.08
C ILE A 359 12.50 -10.41 -0.67
N ALA A 360 12.63 -11.29 -1.66
CA ALA A 360 13.91 -11.50 -2.35
C ALA A 360 14.37 -10.25 -3.10
N SER A 361 13.44 -9.39 -3.53
CA SER A 361 13.78 -8.10 -4.11
C SER A 361 14.35 -7.12 -3.07
N LEU A 362 13.88 -7.18 -1.82
CA LEU A 362 14.43 -6.37 -0.73
C LEU A 362 15.82 -6.86 -0.34
N TRP A 363 16.01 -8.18 -0.33
CA TRP A 363 17.31 -8.80 -0.06
C TRP A 363 18.42 -8.31 -1.01
N ARG A 364 18.09 -8.00 -2.26
CA ARG A 364 19.05 -7.46 -3.23
C ARG A 364 19.55 -6.05 -2.89
N GLU A 365 18.86 -5.30 -2.03
CA GLU A 365 19.34 -3.98 -1.59
C GLU A 365 20.62 -4.05 -0.76
N PHE A 366 20.97 -5.23 -0.22
CA PHE A 366 22.30 -5.44 0.37
C PHE A 366 23.44 -5.21 -0.63
N ASP A 367 23.22 -5.41 -1.93
CA ASP A 367 24.24 -5.22 -2.97
C ASP A 367 24.51 -3.73 -3.22
N ASN A 368 23.59 -2.85 -2.82
CA ASN A 368 23.73 -1.39 -2.90
C ASN A 368 24.44 -0.78 -1.67
N MET A 369 24.70 -1.59 -0.63
CA MET A 369 25.39 -1.13 0.58
C MET A 369 26.89 -0.94 0.35
N GLN A 370 27.34 0.32 0.39
CA GLN A 370 28.75 0.70 0.45
C GLN A 370 29.45 0.12 1.70
N GLU A 371 30.78 0.04 1.68
CA GLU A 371 31.60 -0.62 2.70
C GLU A 371 31.32 -0.15 4.14
N HIS A 372 31.06 1.14 4.34
CA HIS A 372 30.79 1.73 5.64
C HIS A 372 29.34 1.52 6.14
N HIS A 373 28.42 1.07 5.28
CA HIS A 373 27.06 0.78 5.70
C HIS A 373 27.01 -0.56 6.43
N VAL A 374 26.45 -0.54 7.65
CA VAL A 374 26.19 -1.74 8.47
C VAL A 374 24.71 -2.09 8.52
N LEU A 375 23.83 -1.13 8.21
CA LEU A 375 22.40 -1.36 8.10
C LEU A 375 21.74 -0.46 7.04
N ALA A 376 20.54 -0.82 6.60
CA ALA A 376 19.69 0.04 5.80
C ALA A 376 18.27 0.09 6.36
N ALA A 377 17.66 1.27 6.33
CA ALA A 377 16.32 1.48 6.86
C ALA A 377 15.58 2.53 6.02
N PRO A 378 14.25 2.48 5.96
CA PRO A 378 13.46 3.44 5.22
C PRO A 378 13.41 4.80 5.93
N HIS A 379 13.29 5.85 5.13
CA HIS A 379 12.99 7.18 5.65
C HIS A 379 11.49 7.46 5.63
N ALA A 380 10.90 7.67 6.81
CA ALA A 380 9.51 8.11 6.94
C ALA A 380 9.42 9.61 6.68
N VAL A 381 9.27 9.99 5.41
CA VAL A 381 9.20 11.40 4.96
C VAL A 381 8.20 12.21 5.79
N GLN A 382 7.04 11.66 6.13
CA GLN A 382 5.99 12.35 6.89
C GLN A 382 6.41 12.72 8.32
N LEU A 383 7.35 11.97 8.89
CA LEU A 383 7.76 12.09 10.28
C LEU A 383 9.21 12.57 10.44
N HIS A 384 9.88 12.87 9.33
CA HIS A 384 11.27 13.35 9.26
C HIS A 384 12.27 12.49 10.04
N HIS A 385 12.13 11.17 9.96
CA HIS A 385 13.02 10.25 10.63
C HIS A 385 13.18 8.93 9.87
N VAL A 386 14.27 8.21 10.19
CA VAL A 386 14.44 6.82 9.79
C VAL A 386 13.46 5.96 10.58
N ASN A 387 12.65 5.17 9.89
CA ASN A 387 11.67 4.27 10.51
C ASN A 387 12.28 2.87 10.67
N ALA A 388 12.11 2.28 11.85
CA ALA A 388 12.69 0.97 12.15
C ALA A 388 11.79 -0.20 11.75
N GLY A 389 10.60 0.02 11.17
CA GLY A 389 9.65 -1.03 10.81
C GLY A 389 10.25 -2.14 9.94
N VAL A 390 11.08 -1.77 8.96
CA VAL A 390 11.84 -2.70 8.13
C VAL A 390 13.31 -2.28 8.15
N VAL A 391 14.22 -3.18 8.52
CA VAL A 391 15.66 -2.87 8.58
C VAL A 391 16.47 -4.03 7.99
N LEU A 392 17.43 -3.70 7.14
CA LEU A 392 18.41 -4.65 6.63
C LEU A 392 19.65 -4.54 7.49
N TYR A 393 20.03 -5.62 8.17
CA TYR A 393 21.23 -5.68 8.99
C TYR A 393 22.32 -6.46 8.27
N TYR A 394 23.45 -5.81 7.98
CA TYR A 394 24.65 -6.48 7.45
C TYR A 394 25.45 -7.02 8.64
N VAL A 395 24.95 -8.12 9.20
CA VAL A 395 25.42 -8.74 10.45
C VAL A 395 26.93 -8.96 10.48
N ALA A 396 27.55 -9.45 9.41
CA ALA A 396 29.00 -9.65 9.36
C ALA A 396 29.77 -8.34 9.61
N ARG A 397 29.37 -7.24 8.95
CA ARG A 397 30.00 -5.92 9.15
C ARG A 397 29.71 -5.34 10.54
N MET A 398 28.53 -5.61 11.10
CA MET A 398 28.21 -5.22 12.48
C MET A 398 29.13 -5.93 13.49
N ARG A 399 29.51 -7.19 13.25
CA ARG A 399 30.47 -7.94 14.07
C ARG A 399 31.91 -7.45 13.91
N GLU A 400 32.29 -7.07 12.70
CA GLU A 400 33.63 -6.56 12.39
C GLU A 400 33.86 -5.11 12.83
N SER A 401 32.78 -4.35 13.00
CA SER A 401 32.80 -2.95 13.46
C SER A 401 32.55 -2.84 14.96
N ASN A 402 32.73 -1.63 15.50
CA ASN A 402 32.43 -1.32 16.90
C ASN A 402 30.94 -1.02 17.14
N PHE A 403 30.03 -1.61 16.36
CA PHE A 403 28.62 -1.24 16.36
C PHE A 403 27.97 -1.31 17.75
N THR A 404 28.29 -2.33 18.56
CA THR A 404 27.82 -2.45 19.95
C THR A 404 28.18 -1.25 20.83
N GLU A 405 29.41 -0.74 20.70
CA GLU A 405 29.87 0.41 21.48
C GLU A 405 29.28 1.72 20.90
N GLU A 406 29.08 1.79 19.59
CA GLU A 406 28.38 2.91 18.95
C GLU A 406 26.92 3.02 19.40
N THR A 407 26.20 1.90 19.54
CA THR A 407 24.82 1.92 20.06
C THR A 407 24.76 2.38 21.51
N LEU A 408 25.65 1.88 22.38
CA LEU A 408 25.74 2.32 23.77
C LEU A 408 26.08 3.80 23.90
N ARG A 409 26.98 4.30 23.03
CA ARG A 409 27.33 5.71 22.96
C ARG A 409 26.15 6.57 22.51
N ALA A 410 25.44 6.16 21.45
CA ALA A 410 24.26 6.87 20.94
C ALA A 410 23.17 7.04 22.00
N VAL A 411 22.90 5.98 22.76
CA VAL A 411 21.97 6.02 23.90
C VAL A 411 22.44 6.99 24.98
N SER A 412 23.71 6.85 25.40
CA SER A 412 24.29 7.67 26.47
C SER A 412 24.35 9.15 26.10
N ASP A 413 24.58 9.46 24.84
CA ASP A 413 24.60 10.83 24.32
C ASP A 413 23.18 11.43 24.30
N MET A 414 22.17 10.69 23.82
CA MET A 414 20.79 11.18 23.79
C MET A 414 20.23 11.40 25.21
N GLN A 415 20.39 10.44 26.12
CA GLN A 415 19.92 10.57 27.50
C GLN A 415 20.51 11.79 28.22
N ARG A 416 21.77 12.14 27.92
CA ARG A 416 22.41 13.35 28.48
C ARG A 416 21.80 14.64 27.95
N ARG A 417 21.38 14.69 26.68
CA ARG A 417 20.89 15.92 26.04
C ARG A 417 19.38 16.11 26.13
N ALA A 418 18.64 15.01 26.09
CA ALA A 418 17.19 14.98 26.19
C ALA A 418 16.79 13.84 27.15
N PRO A 419 16.85 14.07 28.47
CA PRO A 419 16.51 13.05 29.45
C PRO A 419 15.06 12.61 29.27
N ASP A 420 14.86 11.33 28.95
CA ASP A 420 13.55 10.70 28.80
C ASP A 420 13.44 9.56 29.83
N PRO A 421 12.35 9.47 30.62
CA PRO A 421 12.13 8.36 31.55
C PRO A 421 12.02 6.99 30.84
N THR A 422 11.76 6.98 29.54
CA THR A 422 11.76 5.78 28.70
C THR A 422 13.10 5.60 28.01
N CYS A 423 13.66 4.39 28.11
CA CYS A 423 14.94 4.11 27.48
C CYS A 423 14.83 4.19 25.95
N LEU A 424 15.89 4.69 25.32
CA LEU A 424 16.00 4.69 23.86
C LEU A 424 15.84 3.28 23.30
N ARG A 425 15.27 3.21 22.10
CA ARG A 425 14.94 1.98 21.37
C ARG A 425 15.49 2.04 19.95
N ASP A 426 15.18 1.05 19.14
CA ASP A 426 15.67 0.88 17.77
C ASP A 426 15.61 2.15 16.92
N GLN A 427 14.42 2.71 16.72
CA GLN A 427 14.24 3.86 15.86
C GLN A 427 15.04 5.06 16.36
N SER A 428 15.03 5.32 17.67
CA SER A 428 15.78 6.42 18.26
C SER A 428 17.29 6.24 18.09
N ILE A 429 17.81 5.03 18.34
CA ILE A 429 19.24 4.71 18.18
C ILE A 429 19.67 4.92 16.73
N ILE A 430 18.91 4.38 15.78
CA ILE A 430 19.19 4.53 14.35
C ILE A 430 19.18 6.03 13.94
N ASN A 431 18.22 6.81 14.44
CA ASN A 431 18.17 8.25 14.16
C ASN A 431 19.33 9.02 14.78
N VAL A 432 19.87 8.63 15.95
CA VAL A 432 21.09 9.24 16.49
C VAL A 432 22.31 8.93 15.61
N LEU A 433 22.43 7.68 15.14
CA LEU A 433 23.56 7.25 14.29
C LEU A 433 23.50 7.80 12.86
N HIS A 434 22.31 8.20 12.39
CA HIS A 434 22.07 8.74 11.06
C HIS A 434 21.66 10.23 11.08
N SER A 435 20.40 10.50 11.40
CA SER A 435 19.76 11.82 11.28
C SER A 435 20.38 12.90 12.18
N HIS A 436 20.88 12.53 13.36
CA HIS A 436 21.50 13.45 14.32
C HIS A 436 23.01 13.25 14.44
N ARG A 437 23.63 12.54 13.50
CA ARG A 437 25.06 12.18 13.55
C ARG A 437 25.96 13.40 13.78
N GLU A 438 25.68 14.48 13.03
CA GLU A 438 26.42 15.75 13.12
C GLU A 438 26.17 16.45 14.45
N ASP A 439 24.92 16.51 14.91
CA ASP A 439 24.55 17.10 16.20
C ASP A 439 25.34 16.46 17.34
N PHE A 440 25.54 15.14 17.28
CA PHE A 440 26.26 14.36 18.28
C PHE A 440 27.76 14.20 18.02
N GLY A 441 28.31 14.80 16.95
CA GLY A 441 29.74 14.85 16.68
C GLY A 441 30.36 13.52 16.26
N TYR A 442 29.59 12.63 15.64
CA TYR A 442 30.10 11.38 15.09
C TYR A 442 30.81 11.63 13.74
N ALA A 443 32.10 11.31 13.64
CA ALA A 443 32.93 11.58 12.46
C ALA A 443 32.77 10.52 11.36
N GLY A 444 32.87 10.91 10.08
CA GLY A 444 32.79 10.00 8.94
C GLY A 444 31.36 9.77 8.41
N PRO A 445 31.19 8.96 7.35
CA PRO A 445 29.89 8.75 6.72
C PRO A 445 28.91 8.01 7.63
N SER A 446 27.61 8.13 7.36
CA SER A 446 26.59 7.44 8.16
C SER A 446 26.66 5.93 7.96
N PRO A 447 26.56 5.12 9.03
CA PRO A 447 26.51 3.65 8.91
C PRO A 447 25.17 3.13 8.36
N VAL A 448 24.21 4.02 8.09
CA VAL A 448 22.85 3.72 7.67
C VAL A 448 22.65 4.13 6.21
N MET A 449 22.33 3.15 5.35
CA MET A 449 21.82 3.41 4.01
C MET A 449 20.32 3.69 4.07
N ILE A 450 19.85 4.74 3.41
CA ILE A 450 18.40 4.95 3.25
C ILE A 450 17.86 4.02 2.17
N LEU A 451 16.87 3.21 2.52
CA LEU A 451 16.19 2.35 1.55
C LEU A 451 15.33 3.18 0.61
N PRO A 452 15.22 2.77 -0.68
CA PRO A 452 14.26 3.36 -1.60
C PRO A 452 12.84 3.37 -1.04
N CYS A 453 12.08 4.43 -1.30
CA CYS A 453 10.74 4.63 -0.75
C CYS A 453 9.75 3.49 -1.04
N ARG A 454 9.98 2.70 -2.09
CA ARG A 454 9.17 1.51 -2.42
C ARG A 454 9.10 0.49 -1.27
N TRP A 455 10.10 0.49 -0.40
CA TRP A 455 10.24 -0.47 0.69
C TRP A 455 9.56 -0.05 1.99
N SER A 456 9.04 1.17 2.06
CA SER A 456 8.27 1.62 3.21
C SER A 456 7.33 2.74 2.82
N VAL A 457 6.07 2.34 2.68
CA VAL A 457 4.97 3.26 2.42
C VAL A 457 4.20 3.43 3.73
N PHE A 458 3.96 4.68 4.12
CA PHE A 458 3.17 5.05 5.29
C PHE A 458 1.82 5.58 4.82
N PRO A 459 0.85 4.69 4.57
CA PRO A 459 -0.42 5.09 4.04
C PRO A 459 -1.23 5.75 5.17
N THR A 460 -2.00 6.76 4.80
CA THR A 460 -2.54 7.74 5.74
C THR A 460 -3.76 7.15 6.43
N THR A 461 -3.72 7.09 7.76
CA THR A 461 -4.52 6.19 8.64
C THR A 461 -6.04 6.26 8.56
N GLU A 462 -6.66 7.09 7.71
CA GLU A 462 -8.11 7.29 7.68
C GLU A 462 -8.88 6.33 6.75
N TRP A 463 -8.23 5.66 5.78
CA TRP A 463 -8.91 4.83 4.77
C TRP A 463 -8.45 3.37 4.71
N LEU A 464 -7.67 2.88 5.69
CA LEU A 464 -6.91 1.61 5.59
C LEU A 464 -7.17 0.61 6.71
N SER A 465 -8.04 0.90 7.67
CA SER A 465 -8.27 -0.01 8.80
C SER A 465 -8.61 -1.45 8.34
N TYR A 466 -9.20 -1.60 7.16
CA TYR A 466 -9.54 -2.88 6.54
C TYR A 466 -8.44 -3.48 5.65
N TRP A 467 -7.42 -2.73 5.22
CA TRP A 467 -6.26 -3.31 4.53
C TRP A 467 -5.51 -4.28 5.45
N ASN A 468 -5.56 -4.01 6.76
CA ASN A 468 -5.01 -4.83 7.84
C ASN A 468 -5.95 -5.96 8.30
N SER A 469 -7.03 -6.25 7.56
CA SER A 469 -7.99 -7.31 7.88
C SER A 469 -8.08 -8.30 6.71
N PRO A 470 -7.06 -9.15 6.46
CA PRO A 470 -7.04 -10.10 5.35
C PRO A 470 -8.28 -11.02 5.32
N GLU A 471 -8.85 -11.32 6.47
CA GLU A 471 -10.07 -12.11 6.66
C GLU A 471 -11.35 -11.43 6.15
N LYS A 472 -11.25 -10.15 5.78
CA LYS A 472 -12.34 -9.37 5.20
C LYS A 472 -12.26 -9.31 3.68
N TRP A 473 -11.32 -9.99 3.04
CA TRP A 473 -11.13 -9.95 1.59
C TRP A 473 -11.44 -11.31 0.95
N LEU A 474 -12.04 -11.27 -0.24
CA LEU A 474 -12.08 -12.44 -1.12
C LEU A 474 -10.64 -12.89 -1.40
N ASP A 475 -10.40 -14.20 -1.47
CA ASP A 475 -9.07 -14.78 -1.73
C ASP A 475 -8.43 -14.17 -3.00
N GLU A 476 -9.22 -13.96 -4.05
CA GLU A 476 -8.76 -13.41 -5.33
C GLU A 476 -8.30 -11.94 -5.21
N LEU A 477 -8.98 -11.15 -4.38
CA LEU A 477 -8.57 -9.77 -4.07
C LEU A 477 -7.34 -9.79 -3.17
N ARG A 478 -7.42 -10.53 -2.07
CA ARG A 478 -6.39 -10.63 -1.04
C ARG A 478 -5.03 -11.00 -1.64
N ASP A 479 -5.02 -11.99 -2.54
CA ASP A 479 -3.81 -12.56 -3.11
C ASP A 479 -3.17 -11.68 -4.20
N LYS A 480 -4.00 -10.89 -4.90
CA LYS A 480 -3.57 -10.05 -6.03
C LYS A 480 -3.39 -8.58 -5.66
N ARG A 481 -3.94 -8.10 -4.54
CA ARG A 481 -3.84 -6.70 -4.08
C ARG A 481 -2.41 -6.19 -4.12
N ARG A 482 -2.25 -4.95 -4.59
CA ARG A 482 -0.97 -4.22 -4.66
C ARG A 482 -1.18 -2.78 -4.26
N TYR A 483 -0.12 -2.13 -3.79
CA TYR A 483 -0.20 -0.71 -3.48
C TYR A 483 -0.40 0.11 -4.76
N PRO A 484 -1.46 0.93 -4.87
CA PRO A 484 -1.80 1.64 -6.12
C PRO A 484 -0.74 2.65 -6.58
N GLY A 485 0.16 3.05 -5.68
CA GLY A 485 1.28 3.94 -5.98
C GLY A 485 2.47 3.26 -6.65
N ILE A 486 2.49 1.93 -6.85
CA ILE A 486 3.60 1.28 -7.58
C ILE A 486 3.49 1.64 -9.07
N ILE A 487 4.44 2.43 -9.58
CA ILE A 487 4.49 2.82 -11.00
C ILE A 487 5.32 1.82 -11.80
N SER A 488 6.44 1.39 -11.23
CA SER A 488 7.26 0.30 -11.74
C SER A 488 8.12 -0.28 -10.63
N ILE A 489 8.87 -1.35 -10.91
CA ILE A 489 9.87 -1.88 -9.96
C ILE A 489 10.90 -0.82 -9.51
N HIS A 490 11.13 0.23 -10.27
CA HIS A 490 12.11 1.27 -9.94
C HIS A 490 11.47 2.60 -9.54
N HIS A 491 10.14 2.65 -9.43
CA HIS A 491 9.40 3.89 -9.20
C HIS A 491 8.11 3.62 -8.43
N VAL A 492 8.03 4.12 -7.21
CA VAL A 492 6.82 4.13 -6.40
C VAL A 492 6.48 5.57 -6.06
N GLU A 493 5.19 5.88 -6.04
CA GLU A 493 4.65 7.19 -5.71
C GLU A 493 3.74 7.10 -4.49
N VAL A 494 3.63 8.17 -3.72
CA VAL A 494 2.62 8.24 -2.65
C VAL A 494 1.25 8.34 -3.30
N PHE A 495 0.39 7.37 -3.03
CA PHE A 495 -1.00 7.41 -3.43
C PHE A 495 -1.80 8.35 -2.52
N CYS A 496 -2.25 9.44 -3.10
CA CYS A 496 -3.09 10.45 -2.47
C CYS A 496 -4.58 10.12 -2.79
N PRO A 497 -5.41 9.71 -1.81
CA PRO A 497 -6.81 9.34 -2.06
C PRO A 497 -7.65 10.56 -2.46
N ASP A 498 -8.55 10.41 -3.42
CA ASP A 498 -9.52 11.46 -3.78
C ASP A 498 -10.78 11.41 -2.91
N ASP A 499 -11.75 12.27 -3.23
CA ASP A 499 -13.04 12.32 -2.54
C ASP A 499 -13.83 11.02 -2.66
N MET A 500 -13.79 10.35 -3.81
CA MET A 500 -14.45 9.06 -4.00
C MET A 500 -13.77 7.95 -3.22
N ASP A 501 -12.44 7.92 -3.20
CA ASP A 501 -11.66 6.98 -2.40
C ASP A 501 -12.05 7.09 -0.91
N LEU A 502 -12.22 8.31 -0.39
CA LEU A 502 -12.65 8.53 1.00
C LEU A 502 -14.14 8.29 1.23
N LEU A 503 -15.00 8.63 0.26
CA LEU A 503 -16.45 8.43 0.35
C LEU A 503 -16.80 6.93 0.40
N SER A 504 -15.97 6.05 -0.13
CA SER A 504 -16.17 4.61 -0.04
C SER A 504 -15.99 4.07 1.40
N ALA A 505 -15.16 4.74 2.22
CA ALA A 505 -14.84 4.35 3.59
C ALA A 505 -15.94 4.73 4.62
N TRP A 506 -17.09 5.18 4.14
CA TRP A 506 -18.13 5.82 4.95
C TRP A 506 -18.72 4.95 6.05
N ALA A 507 -18.75 3.63 5.86
CA ALA A 507 -19.21 2.67 6.88
C ALA A 507 -18.23 2.56 8.07
N PHE A 508 -16.99 3.03 7.89
CA PHE A 508 -15.89 2.89 8.84
C PHE A 508 -15.55 4.21 9.54
N LEU A 509 -16.07 5.33 9.05
CA LEU A 509 -15.90 6.63 9.68
C LEU A 509 -16.88 6.78 10.85
N PRO A 510 -16.42 7.11 12.07
CA PRO A 510 -17.26 7.28 13.26
C PRO A 510 -18.01 8.62 13.24
N LEU A 511 -18.69 8.95 12.13
CA LEU A 511 -19.49 10.16 11.97
C LEU A 511 -20.93 9.90 12.44
N LYS A 512 -21.38 10.66 13.44
CA LYS A 512 -22.76 10.67 13.94
C LYS A 512 -23.56 11.80 13.29
N SER A 513 -24.87 11.68 13.19
CA SER A 513 -25.71 12.85 12.90
C SER A 513 -25.60 13.88 14.03
N THR A 514 -25.75 15.16 13.69
CA THR A 514 -25.97 16.25 14.65
C THR A 514 -27.42 16.74 14.54
N GLU A 515 -27.83 17.69 15.36
CA GLU A 515 -29.17 18.29 15.28
C GLU A 515 -29.40 19.00 13.93
N ASP A 516 -28.35 19.60 13.36
CA ASP A 516 -28.42 20.39 12.13
C ASP A 516 -27.95 19.65 10.86
N GLU A 517 -27.23 18.53 11.00
CA GLU A 517 -26.64 17.83 9.86
C GLU A 517 -26.86 16.32 9.90
N SER A 518 -27.35 15.79 8.78
CA SER A 518 -27.43 14.35 8.56
C SER A 518 -26.03 13.72 8.54
N LYS A 519 -25.94 12.44 8.94
CA LYS A 519 -24.71 11.64 8.82
C LYS A 519 -24.17 11.66 7.38
N GLN A 520 -25.06 11.60 6.39
CA GLN A 520 -24.75 11.65 4.96
C GLN A 520 -24.08 12.97 4.55
N THR A 521 -24.61 14.12 5.00
CA THR A 521 -24.03 15.44 4.75
C THR A 521 -22.61 15.51 5.31
N ARG A 522 -22.41 15.04 6.56
CA ARG A 522 -21.09 15.05 7.21
C ARG A 522 -20.06 14.17 6.52
N MET A 523 -20.46 13.00 6.02
CA MET A 523 -19.57 12.12 5.26
C MET A 523 -19.11 12.74 3.95
N ARG A 524 -20.00 13.43 3.24
CA ARG A 524 -19.66 14.16 2.01
C ARG A 524 -18.71 15.31 2.28
N LEU A 525 -19.00 16.13 3.29
CA LEU A 525 -18.14 17.23 3.68
C LEU A 525 -16.76 16.72 4.11
N TYR A 526 -16.71 15.63 4.87
CA TYR A 526 -15.44 14.98 5.24
C TYR A 526 -14.69 14.50 4.00
N ALA A 527 -15.34 13.73 3.13
CA ALA A 527 -14.72 13.18 1.92
C ALA A 527 -14.24 14.29 0.98
N HIS A 528 -15.01 15.37 0.79
CA HIS A 528 -14.62 16.51 -0.02
C HIS A 528 -13.47 17.29 0.63
N TYR A 529 -13.59 17.64 1.91
CA TYR A 529 -12.57 18.42 2.63
C TYR A 529 -11.24 17.67 2.69
N HIS A 530 -11.25 16.40 3.10
CA HIS A 530 -10.03 15.60 3.11
C HIS A 530 -9.60 15.32 1.66
N GLY A 531 -10.52 14.90 0.78
CA GLY A 531 -10.35 14.58 -0.65
C GLY A 531 -9.57 15.62 -1.44
N THR A 532 -9.84 16.90 -1.17
CA THR A 532 -9.31 18.06 -1.90
C THR A 532 -8.15 18.76 -1.20
N LYS A 533 -7.75 18.33 0.02
CA LYS A 533 -6.56 18.86 0.70
C LYS A 533 -5.33 18.67 -0.19
N GLN A 534 -4.79 19.78 -0.71
CA GLN A 534 -3.52 19.80 -1.44
C GLN A 534 -2.33 19.48 -0.54
N GLU A 535 -2.44 19.84 0.74
CA GLU A 535 -1.45 19.58 1.78
C GLU A 535 -1.93 18.40 2.62
N ARG A 536 -1.73 17.19 2.13
CA ARG A 536 -1.83 16.04 3.02
C ARG A 536 -0.49 15.70 3.67
N TYR A 537 0.64 15.91 3.00
CA TYR A 537 1.98 15.62 3.53
C TYR A 537 3.07 16.48 2.90
N CYS A 538 3.41 17.59 3.56
CA CYS A 538 4.68 18.30 3.49
C CYS A 538 4.81 19.07 4.82
N SER A 539 5.94 18.94 5.53
CA SER A 539 6.29 19.97 6.51
C SER A 539 6.75 21.24 5.77
N ASN A 540 6.63 22.36 6.46
CA ASN A 540 6.88 23.70 5.96
C ASN A 540 8.26 23.86 5.32
N GLU A 541 8.34 23.78 3.99
CA GLU A 541 9.23 24.64 3.22
C GLU A 541 8.74 24.76 1.77
N ARG A 542 8.60 26.01 1.33
CA ARG A 542 8.03 26.41 0.05
C ARG A 542 8.88 25.86 -1.09
N THR A 543 8.41 24.82 -1.80
CA THR A 543 8.51 24.65 -3.27
C THR A 543 7.89 23.33 -3.75
N GLN A 544 6.81 23.46 -4.53
CA GLN A 544 6.29 22.52 -5.56
C GLN A 544 6.20 20.99 -5.28
N ARG A 545 4.94 20.51 -5.23
CA ARG A 545 4.42 19.13 -5.45
C ARG A 545 4.56 18.13 -4.29
N CYS A 546 3.66 18.26 -3.32
CA CYS A 546 3.34 17.26 -2.30
C CYS A 546 2.51 16.10 -2.89
N CYS A 547 3.18 15.10 -3.47
CA CYS A 547 2.79 13.68 -3.64
C CYS A 547 4.00 12.94 -4.28
N ARG A 548 5.22 13.26 -3.84
CA ARG A 548 6.46 12.62 -4.35
C ARG A 548 7.13 11.89 -3.20
N CYS A 549 7.01 10.56 -3.19
CA CYS A 549 8.16 9.72 -2.85
C CYS A 549 8.91 9.33 -4.15
N GLY A 550 8.87 10.22 -5.15
CA GLY A 550 9.42 10.02 -6.48
C GLY A 550 10.94 10.03 -6.44
N GLU A 551 11.53 9.04 -5.80
CA GLU A 551 12.86 8.57 -6.11
C GLU A 551 12.75 7.80 -7.44
N ARG A 552 13.49 8.24 -8.46
CA ARG A 552 14.07 7.26 -9.37
C ARG A 552 14.94 6.37 -8.48
N ALA A 553 14.66 5.07 -8.40
CA ALA A 553 15.64 4.15 -7.86
C ALA A 553 16.96 4.41 -8.59
N SER A 554 17.98 4.78 -7.81
CA SER A 554 19.25 5.36 -8.26
C SER A 554 19.91 4.55 -9.36
#